data_AF-A0A7Z7VLM8-F1
#
_entry.id   AF-A0A7Z7VLM8-F1
#
_cell.length_a   1.000
_cell.length_b   1.000
_cell.length_c   1.000
_cell.angle_alpha   90.00
_cell.angle_beta   90.00
_cell.angle_gamma   90.00
#
_symmetry.space_group_name_H-M   'P 1'
#
loop_
_entity.id
_entity.type
_entity.pdbx_description
1 polymer ?
#
loop_
_entity_poly.entity_id
_entity_poly.type
_entity_poly.pdbx_seq_one_letter_code
_entity_poly.pdbx_strand_id
1 'polypeptide(L)' 'MLFDFFDWKIKLGILITAALMLGSVVSFIYAWTAPVPTDTFSAVSKYLHYRWFAFFIVSTFTVGATTMKYHQKQMSRF' A
#
# COMPACT_ATOMS: atom_id res chain seq x y z
N MET A 1 -21.01 -15.18 16.63
CA MET A 1 -21.32 -13.73 16.74
C MET A 1 -20.14 -12.79 16.47
N LEU A 2 -19.03 -13.24 15.86
CA LEU A 2 -17.91 -12.38 15.44
C LEU A 2 -17.96 -11.99 13.95
N PHE A 3 -18.80 -12.65 13.15
CA PHE A 3 -18.84 -12.48 11.69
C PHE A 3 -19.79 -11.37 11.22
N ASP A 4 -20.84 -11.04 11.98
CA ASP A 4 -21.82 -10.00 11.60
C ASP A 4 -21.39 -8.57 11.97
N PHE A 5 -20.48 -8.39 12.93
CA PHE A 5 -20.02 -7.05 13.34
C PHE A 5 -18.92 -6.48 12.45
N PHE A 6 -18.27 -7.29 11.62
CA PHE A 6 -17.17 -6.86 10.78
C PHE A 6 -17.67 -6.50 9.39
N ASP A 7 -18.10 -5.24 9.25
CA ASP A 7 -18.61 -4.62 8.03
C ASP A 7 -17.72 -4.98 6.82
N TRP A 8 -18.34 -5.48 5.74
CA TRP A 8 -17.65 -5.90 4.52
C TRP A 8 -16.69 -4.82 3.98
N LYS A 9 -17.04 -3.54 4.19
CA LYS A 9 -16.21 -2.40 3.81
C LYS A 9 -14.86 -2.37 4.54
N ILE A 10 -14.83 -2.76 5.81
CA ILE A 10 -13.60 -2.79 6.62
C ILE A 10 -12.74 -3.98 6.19
N LYS A 11 -13.35 -5.14 5.93
CA LYS A 11 -12.63 -6.31 5.37
C LYS A 11 -12.00 -5.97 4.03
N LEU A 12 -12.74 -5.28 3.15
CA LEU A 12 -12.24 -4.82 1.85
C LEU A 12 -11.09 -3.81 2.03
N GLY A 13 -11.24 -2.85 2.95
CA GLY A 13 -10.19 -1.88 3.27
C GLY A 13 -8.89 -2.54 3.73
N ILE A 14 -8.99 -3.50 4.66
CA ILE A 14 -7.85 -4.31 5.13
C ILE A 14 -7.21 -5.09 3.98
N LEU A 15 -8.03 -5.75 3.14
CA LEU A 15 -7.54 -6.51 1.99
C LEU A 15 -6.78 -5.62 1.01
N ILE A 16 -7.31 -4.44 0.69
CA ILE A 16 -6.65 -3.46 -0.20
C ILE A 16 -5.35 -2.96 0.44
N THR A 17 -5.35 -2.61 1.73
CA THR A 17 -4.14 -2.18 2.43
C THR A 17 -3.07 -3.27 2.42
N ALA A 18 -3.44 -4.54 2.64
CA ALA A 18 -2.50 -5.67 2.59
C ALA A 18 -1.94 -5.87 1.17
N ALA A 19 -2.79 -5.79 0.13
CA ALA A 19 -2.37 -5.91 -1.26
C ALA A 19 -1.41 -4.77 -1.66
N LEU A 20 -1.70 -3.53 -1.25
CA LEU A 20 -0.83 -2.38 -1.49
C LEU A 20 0.51 -2.51 -0.74
N MET A 21 0.49 -3.02 0.48
CA MET A 21 1.70 -3.26 1.27
C MET A 21 2.59 -4.31 0.58
N LEU A 22 2.02 -5.43 0.14
CA LEU A 22 2.74 -6.43 -0.65
C LEU A 22 3.30 -5.84 -1.95
N GLY A 23 2.49 -5.04 -2.67
CA GLY A 23 2.93 -4.33 -3.87
C GLY A 23 4.10 -3.38 -3.61
N SER A 24 4.11 -2.70 -2.45
CA SER A 24 5.23 -1.84 -2.04
C SER A 24 6.50 -2.65 -1.79
N VAL A 25 6.42 -3.80 -1.14
CA VAL A 25 7.59 -4.66 -0.88
C VAL A 25 8.15 -5.21 -2.19
N VAL A 26 7.29 -5.72 -3.07
CA VAL A 26 7.72 -6.27 -4.37
C VAL A 26 8.35 -5.19 -5.25
N SER A 27 7.72 -4.01 -5.34
CA SER A 27 8.27 -2.89 -6.13
C SER A 27 9.57 -2.35 -5.55
N PHE A 28 9.72 -2.33 -4.22
CA PHE A 28 10.97 -1.97 -3.57
C PHE A 28 12.08 -2.96 -3.91
N ILE A 29 11.84 -4.27 -3.75
CA ILE A 29 12.82 -5.31 -4.06
C ILE A 29 13.26 -5.17 -5.53
N TYR A 30 12.30 -5.04 -6.45
CA TYR A 30 12.59 -4.88 -7.87
C TYR A 30 13.49 -3.66 -8.15
N ALA A 31 13.15 -2.49 -7.58
CA ALA A 31 13.93 -1.26 -7.75
C ALA A 31 15.32 -1.34 -7.06
N TRP A 32 15.41 -2.07 -5.95
CA TRP A 32 16.64 -2.26 -5.17
C TRP A 32 17.62 -3.22 -5.85
N THR A 33 17.11 -4.32 -6.43
CA THR A 33 17.92 -5.31 -7.16
C THR A 33 18.32 -4.87 -8.56
N ALA A 34 17.78 -3.74 -9.04
CA ALA A 34 18.15 -3.20 -10.34
C ALA A 34 19.65 -2.83 -10.39
N PRO A 35 20.37 -3.21 -11.46
CA PRO A 35 21.81 -2.97 -11.59
C PRO A 35 22.17 -1.48 -11.44
N VAL A 36 23.43 -1.22 -11.10
CA VAL A 36 23.94 0.15 -10.99
C VAL A 36 23.82 0.81 -12.37
N PRO A 37 23.17 1.97 -12.48
CA PRO A 37 23.01 2.62 -13.78
C PRO A 37 24.37 2.97 -14.38
N THR A 38 24.64 2.47 -15.58
CA THR A 38 25.82 2.84 -16.37
C THR A 38 25.55 4.02 -17.30
N ASP A 39 24.28 4.27 -17.61
CA ASP A 39 23.82 5.25 -18.59
C ASP A 39 22.66 6.11 -18.05
N THR A 40 22.52 7.34 -18.54
CA THR A 40 21.48 8.30 -18.12
C THR A 40 20.06 7.72 -18.24
N PHE A 41 19.78 6.96 -19.31
CA PHE A 41 18.48 6.29 -19.49
C PHE A 41 18.23 5.18 -18.46
N SER A 42 19.26 4.44 -18.06
CA SER A 42 19.19 3.43 -17.01
C SER A 42 18.90 4.06 -15.64
N ALA A 43 19.49 5.24 -15.38
CA ALA A 43 19.21 5.99 -14.15
C ALA A 43 17.76 6.46 -14.10
N VAL A 44 17.23 7.02 -15.18
CA VAL A 44 15.82 7.45 -15.28
C VAL A 44 14.87 6.27 -15.10
N SER A 45 15.15 5.13 -15.73
CA SER A 45 14.37 3.90 -15.56
C SER A 45 14.36 3.44 -14.11
N LYS A 46 15.51 3.44 -13.42
CA LYS A 46 15.60 3.10 -12.00
C LYS A 46 14.76 4.03 -11.13
N TYR A 47 14.82 5.35 -11.36
CA TYR A 47 13.97 6.32 -10.65
C TYR A 47 12.47 6.11 -10.90
N LEU A 48 12.08 5.78 -12.13
CA LEU A 48 10.69 5.45 -12.45
C LEU A 48 10.20 4.20 -11.69
N HIS A 49 11.06 3.21 -11.45
CA HIS A 49 10.70 2.07 -10.61
C HIS A 49 10.50 2.46 -9.14
N TYR A 50 11.35 3.33 -8.59
CA TYR A 50 11.13 3.88 -7.24
C TYR A 50 9.86 4.73 -7.11
N ARG A 51 9.38 5.35 -8.20
CA ARG A 51 8.09 6.05 -8.20
C ARG A 51 6.91 5.13 -7.93
N TRP A 52 6.93 3.91 -8.47
CA TRP A 52 5.89 2.92 -8.20
C TRP A 52 5.91 2.45 -6.76
N PHE A 53 7.11 2.24 -6.19
CA PHE A 53 7.26 2.00 -4.75
C PHE A 53 6.64 3.13 -3.91
N ALA A 54 6.97 4.38 -4.23
CA ALA A 54 6.43 5.55 -3.53
C ALA A 54 4.90 5.61 -3.63
N PHE A 55 4.32 5.29 -4.79
CA PHE A 55 2.88 5.20 -4.96
C PHE A 55 2.26 4.14 -4.04
N PHE A 56 2.75 2.90 -4.09
CA PHE A 56 2.19 1.81 -3.28
C PHE A 56 2.29 2.06 -1.78
N ILE A 57 3.41 2.59 -1.29
CA ILE A 57 3.59 2.83 0.15
C ILE A 57 2.72 3.98 0.65
N VAL A 58 2.62 5.08 -0.10
CA VAL A 58 1.74 6.21 0.25
C VAL A 58 0.27 5.80 0.21
N SER A 59 -0.13 5.02 -0.80
CA SER A 59 -1.49 4.47 -0.87
C SER A 59 -1.78 3.52 0.29
N THR A 60 -0.81 2.68 0.70
CA THR A 60 -0.95 1.78 1.85
C THR A 60 -1.29 2.56 3.12
N PHE A 61 -0.51 3.59 3.43
CA PHE A 61 -0.75 4.43 4.61
C PHE A 61 -2.07 5.19 4.51
N THR A 62 -2.40 5.75 3.34
CA THR A 62 -3.62 6.53 3.15
C THR A 62 -4.87 5.67 3.30
N VAL A 63 -4.92 4.51 2.64
CA VAL A 63 -6.06 3.57 2.70
C VAL A 63 -6.14 2.94 4.09
N GLY A 64 -5.00 2.57 4.68
CA GLY A 64 -4.95 2.03 6.03
C GLY A 64 -5.50 3.01 7.07
N ALA A 65 -5.03 4.26 7.05
CA ALA A 65 -5.52 5.31 7.94
C ALA A 65 -7.02 5.61 7.74
N THR A 66 -7.49 5.64 6.49
CA THR A 66 -8.91 5.84 6.19
C THR A 66 -9.76 4.69 6.73
N THR A 67 -9.30 3.45 6.58
CA THR A 67 -9.96 2.24 7.10
C THR A 67 -10.02 2.26 8.62
N MET A 68 -8.92 2.63 9.29
CA MET A 68 -8.88 2.78 10.75
C MET A 68 -9.84 3.87 11.24
N LYS A 69 -9.85 5.04 10.60
CA LYS A 69 -10.77 6.14 10.95
C LYS A 69 -12.23 5.74 10.75
N TYR A 70 -12.54 4.97 9.71
CA TYR A 70 -13.88 4.44 9.47
C TYR A 70 -14.30 3.45 10.55
N HIS A 71 -13.42 2.50 10.89
CA HIS A 71 -13.64 1.54 11.97
C HIS A 71 -13.85 2.24 13.33
N GLN A 72 -13.01 3.23 13.66
CA GLN A 72 -13.15 4.02 14.89
C GLN A 72 -14.48 4.77 14.95
N LYS A 73 -14.93 5.38 13.85
CA LYS A 73 -16.22 6.08 13.78
C LYS A 73 -17.41 5.13 13.92
N GLN A 74 -17.31 3.89 13.46
CA GLN A 74 -18.35 2.89 13.69
C GLN A 74 -18.41 2.50 15.16
N MET A 75 -17.27 2.24 15.79
CA MET A 75 -17.22 1.90 17.22
C MET A 75 -17.73 3.02 18.11
N SER A 76 -17.46 4.30 17.78
CA SER A 76 -17.93 5.44 18.58
C SER A 76 -19.42 5.78 18.42
N ARG A 77 -20.14 5.07 17.53
CA ARG A 77 -21.57 5.25 17.30
C ARG A 77 -22.43 4.22 18.04
N PHE A 78 -21.81 3.15 18.52
CA PHE A 78 -22.40 2.19 19.45
C PHE A 78 -22.08 2.62 20.88
#